data_AF-A0A2V5P592-F1
#
_entry.id   AF-A0A2V5P592-F1
#
_cell.length_a   1.000
_cell.length_b   1.000
_cell.length_c   1.000
_cell.angle_alpha   90.00
_cell.angle_beta   90.00
_cell.angle_gamma   90.00
#
_symmetry.space_group_name_H-M   'P 1'
#
loop_
_entity.id
_entity.type
_entity.pdbx_description
1 polymer ?
#
loop_
_entity_poly.entity_id
_entity_poly.type
_entity_poly.pdbx_seq_one_letter_code
_entity_poly.pdbx_strand_id
1 'polypeptide(L)'
;MPLTEPLPYMLRETRRARLAEAPLLAEAVRWFEHCRMIRDFENKHLLTNPTPEDLRAHRVVIADLIADGEILAWQARQSGTNFSAVGFKVEDVEAETRLLRDNARMFHEPMPAAEAERVLEEAFGQRAA
;
A
#
# COMPACT_ATOMS: atom_id res chain seq x y z
N MET A 1 36.49 -27.65 -16.37
CA MET A 1 35.94 -26.51 -15.62
C MET A 1 35.46 -27.02 -14.28
N PRO A 2 36.00 -26.62 -13.12
CA PRO A 2 35.46 -27.08 -11.86
C PRO A 2 34.22 -26.25 -11.52
N LEU A 3 33.09 -26.93 -11.32
CA LEU A 3 31.95 -26.38 -10.59
C LEU A 3 32.41 -26.27 -9.13
N THR A 4 32.76 -25.05 -8.70
CA THR A 4 33.03 -24.76 -7.30
C THR A 4 31.74 -24.93 -6.51
N GLU A 5 31.61 -26.04 -5.80
CA GLU A 5 30.54 -26.21 -4.81
C GLU A 5 30.61 -25.05 -3.81
N PRO A 6 29.47 -24.41 -3.48
CA PRO A 6 29.47 -23.27 -2.58
C PRO A 6 29.93 -23.69 -1.18
N LEU A 7 30.91 -22.95 -0.64
CA LEU A 7 31.50 -23.22 0.66
C LEU A 7 30.44 -23.24 1.79
N PRO A 8 30.56 -24.10 2.82
CA PRO A 8 29.53 -24.32 3.84
C PRO A 8 29.05 -23.07 4.59
N TYR A 9 29.87 -22.02 4.71
CA TYR A 9 29.47 -20.76 5.34
C TYR A 9 28.53 -19.93 4.46
N MET A 10 28.70 -19.96 3.13
CA MET A 10 27.80 -19.30 2.18
C MET A 10 26.40 -19.94 2.21
N LEU A 11 26.31 -21.26 2.47
CA LEU A 11 25.04 -21.96 2.67
C LEU A 11 24.31 -21.51 3.96
N ARG A 12 25.05 -21.10 5.00
CA ARG A 12 24.45 -20.60 6.26
C ARG A 12 23.95 -19.16 6.11
N GLU A 13 24.72 -18.30 5.44
CA GLU A 13 24.33 -16.91 5.15
C GLU A 13 23.10 -16.86 4.23
N THR A 14 23.09 -17.66 3.16
CA THR A 14 21.93 -17.75 2.25
C THR A 14 20.70 -18.32 2.94
N ARG A 15 20.84 -19.30 3.85
CA ARG A 15 19.70 -19.82 4.61
C ARG A 15 19.12 -18.79 5.58
N ARG A 16 19.96 -18.01 6.27
CA ARG A 16 19.49 -16.93 7.17
C ARG A 16 18.81 -15.81 6.39
N ALA A 17 19.39 -15.38 5.27
CA ALA A 17 18.78 -14.38 4.39
C ALA A 17 17.40 -14.84 3.90
N ARG A 18 17.29 -16.07 3.37
CA ARG A 18 15.99 -16.65 2.95
C ARG A 18 14.97 -16.78 4.08
N LEU A 19 15.43 -17.10 5.29
CA LEU A 19 14.55 -17.16 6.47
C LEU A 19 14.14 -15.77 6.97
N ALA A 20 14.86 -14.69 6.64
CA ALA A 20 14.45 -13.31 6.89
C ALA A 20 13.53 -12.78 5.76
N GLU A 21 13.73 -13.24 4.53
CA GLU A 21 12.88 -12.93 3.37
C GLU A 21 11.49 -13.59 3.48
N ALA A 22 11.40 -14.85 3.94
CA ALA A 22 10.12 -15.55 4.06
C ALA A 22 9.09 -14.83 4.98
N PRO A 23 9.47 -14.30 6.15
CA PRO A 23 8.64 -13.41 6.95
C PRO A 23 8.16 -12.17 6.18
N LEU A 24 9.07 -11.50 5.47
CA LEU A 24 8.76 -10.26 4.75
C LEU A 24 7.81 -10.51 3.56
N LEU A 25 7.96 -11.65 2.87
CA LEU A 25 7.03 -12.11 1.84
C LEU A 25 5.63 -12.32 2.42
N ALA A 26 5.54 -12.98 3.57
CA ALA A 26 4.27 -13.21 4.24
C ALA A 26 3.63 -11.90 4.75
N GLU A 27 4.44 -10.95 5.22
CA GLU A 27 4.01 -9.60 5.58
C GLU A 27 3.46 -8.84 4.38
N ALA A 28 4.13 -8.88 3.24
CA ALA A 28 3.66 -8.25 2.01
C ALA A 28 2.30 -8.80 1.57
N VAL A 29 2.11 -10.12 1.58
CA VAL A 29 0.82 -10.76 1.24
C VAL A 29 -0.29 -10.31 2.21
N ARG A 30 -0.02 -10.31 3.52
CA ARG A 30 -1.01 -9.86 4.52
C ARG A 30 -1.35 -8.39 4.35
N TRP A 31 -0.36 -7.56 4.09
CA TRP A 31 -0.55 -6.13 3.89
C TRP A 31 -1.41 -5.83 2.66
N PHE A 32 -1.16 -6.49 1.52
CA PHE A 32 -2.03 -6.36 0.34
C PHE A 32 -3.46 -6.83 0.60
N GLU A 33 -3.65 -7.90 1.36
CA GLU A 33 -5.01 -8.34 1.76
C GLU A 33 -5.70 -7.30 2.65
N HIS A 34 -4.97 -6.64 3.55
CA HIS A 34 -5.54 -5.53 4.34
C HIS A 34 -5.89 -4.32 3.46
N CYS A 35 -5.08 -4.00 2.46
CA CYS A 35 -5.39 -2.97 1.47
C CYS A 35 -6.65 -3.31 0.66
N ARG A 36 -6.90 -4.60 0.39
CA ARG A 36 -8.15 -5.06 -0.23
C ARG A 36 -9.34 -4.89 0.71
N MET A 37 -9.19 -5.27 1.98
CA MET A 37 -10.26 -5.15 2.98
C MET A 37 -10.66 -3.69 3.24
N ILE A 38 -9.70 -2.76 3.31
CA ILE A 38 -10.02 -1.34 3.49
C ILE A 38 -10.77 -0.78 2.27
N ARG A 39 -10.41 -1.19 1.04
CA ARG A 39 -11.16 -0.83 -0.18
C ARG A 39 -12.59 -1.38 -0.17
N ASP A 40 -12.78 -2.62 0.27
CA ASP A 40 -14.12 -3.19 0.44
C ASP A 40 -14.93 -2.39 1.48
N PHE A 41 -14.30 -1.91 2.54
CA PHE A 41 -14.92 -1.05 3.53
C PHE A 41 -15.28 0.33 2.95
N GLU A 42 -14.34 1.00 2.27
CA GLU A 42 -14.55 2.29 1.60
C GLU A 42 -15.77 2.22 0.66
N ASN A 43 -15.84 1.18 -0.18
CA ASN A 43 -16.93 0.97 -1.13
C ASN A 43 -18.30 0.78 -0.46
N LYS A 44 -18.34 0.08 0.68
CA LYS A 44 -19.59 -0.24 1.38
C LYS A 44 -20.07 0.90 2.29
N HIS A 45 -19.15 1.64 2.89
CA HIS A 45 -19.45 2.55 4.00
C HIS A 45 -19.18 4.02 3.69
N LEU A 46 -18.23 4.33 2.80
CA LEU A 46 -17.74 5.71 2.66
C LEU A 46 -18.19 6.45 1.41
N LEU A 47 -18.59 5.74 0.34
CA LEU A 47 -18.90 6.39 -0.94
C LEU A 47 -20.24 7.15 -0.99
N THR A 48 -21.21 6.82 -0.14
CA THR A 48 -22.58 7.41 -0.25
C THR A 48 -22.91 8.36 0.90
N ASN A 49 -22.92 7.88 2.14
CA ASN A 49 -23.25 8.69 3.30
C ASN A 49 -22.48 8.18 4.53
N PRO A 50 -21.17 8.46 4.61
CA PRO A 50 -20.33 7.96 5.70
C PRO A 50 -20.79 8.47 7.05
N THR A 51 -20.89 7.59 8.05
CA THR A 51 -21.11 8.04 9.42
C THR A 51 -19.80 8.63 10.00
N PRO A 52 -19.88 9.50 11.02
CA PRO A 52 -18.68 9.96 11.71
C PRO A 52 -17.86 8.83 12.35
N GLU A 53 -18.49 7.71 12.68
CA GLU A 53 -17.80 6.52 13.22
C GLU A 53 -17.02 5.80 12.11
N ASP A 54 -17.63 5.60 10.94
CA ASP A 54 -16.96 5.00 9.78
C ASP A 54 -15.72 5.82 9.38
N LEU A 55 -15.84 7.15 9.35
CA LEU A 55 -14.71 8.03 9.03
C LEU A 55 -13.58 7.93 10.07
N ARG A 56 -13.91 7.86 11.37
CA ARG A 56 -12.88 7.70 12.41
C ARG A 56 -12.18 6.34 12.31
N ALA A 57 -12.95 5.26 12.15
CA ALA A 57 -12.39 3.92 11.98
C ALA A 57 -11.49 3.86 10.74
N HIS A 58 -11.97 4.39 9.62
CA HIS A 58 -11.21 4.47 8.38
C HIS A 58 -9.90 5.25 8.54
N ARG A 59 -9.94 6.43 9.17
CA ARG A 59 -8.76 7.29 9.35
C ARG A 59 -7.62 6.59 10.09
N VAL A 60 -7.94 5.80 11.12
CA VAL A 60 -6.93 5.04 11.88
C VAL A 60 -6.33 3.95 11.01
N VAL A 61 -7.18 3.10 10.42
CA VAL A 61 -6.72 1.94 9.65
C VAL A 61 -5.91 2.35 8.41
N ILE A 62 -6.35 3.38 7.67
CA ILE A 62 -5.63 3.82 6.48
C ILE A 62 -4.27 4.43 6.82
N ALA A 63 -4.14 5.11 7.96
CA ALA A 63 -2.86 5.65 8.42
C ALA A 63 -1.87 4.54 8.79
N ASP A 64 -2.34 3.51 9.49
CA ASP A 64 -1.53 2.33 9.82
C ASP A 64 -1.06 1.61 8.55
N LEU A 65 -1.95 1.40 7.57
CA LEU A 65 -1.58 0.75 6.31
C LEU A 65 -0.57 1.54 5.48
N ILE A 66 -0.64 2.87 5.49
CA ILE A 66 0.37 3.72 4.84
C ILE A 66 1.73 3.51 5.51
N ALA A 67 1.79 3.57 6.84
CA ALA A 67 3.02 3.39 7.59
C ALA A 67 3.61 1.98 7.37
N ASP A 68 2.78 0.94 7.43
CA ASP A 68 3.20 -0.44 7.18
C ASP A 68 3.75 -0.61 5.76
N GLY A 69 3.12 0.00 4.76
CA GLY A 69 3.58 -0.04 3.36
C GLY A 69 4.93 0.63 3.17
N GLU A 70 5.15 1.80 3.81
CA GLU A 70 6.44 2.48 3.83
C GLU A 70 7.54 1.64 4.47
N ILE A 71 7.26 1.04 5.64
CA ILE A 71 8.21 0.19 6.37
C ILE A 71 8.53 -1.07 5.57
N LEU A 72 7.53 -1.68 4.94
CA LEU A 72 7.69 -2.89 4.14
C LEU A 72 8.56 -2.64 2.91
N ALA A 73 8.28 -1.57 2.15
CA ALA A 73 9.12 -1.16 1.01
C ALA A 73 10.54 -0.80 1.48
N TRP A 74 10.61 -0.05 2.58
CA TRP A 74 11.71 0.05 3.56
C TRP A 74 12.66 -1.14 3.55
N GLN A 75 12.19 -2.16 4.27
CA GLN A 75 12.90 -3.38 4.60
C GLN A 75 13.22 -4.20 3.36
N ALA A 76 12.33 -4.25 2.38
CA ALA A 76 12.55 -5.00 1.15
C ALA A 76 13.74 -4.45 0.35
N ARG A 77 13.86 -3.12 0.24
CA ARG A 77 15.01 -2.47 -0.41
C ARG A 77 16.31 -2.70 0.35
N GLN A 78 16.28 -2.59 1.68
CA GLN A 78 17.49 -2.77 2.51
C GLN A 78 18.01 -4.21 2.49
N SER A 79 17.10 -5.18 2.49
CA SER A 79 17.46 -6.61 2.49
C SER A 79 17.72 -7.18 1.09
N GLY A 80 17.32 -6.46 0.03
CA GLY A 80 17.31 -7.00 -1.33
C GLY A 80 16.24 -8.08 -1.55
N THR A 81 15.21 -8.13 -0.69
CA THR A 81 14.14 -9.12 -0.79
C THR A 81 13.40 -8.98 -2.11
N ASN A 82 13.21 -10.10 -2.79
CA ASN A 82 12.48 -10.17 -4.06
C ASN A 82 11.06 -10.73 -3.85
N PHE A 83 10.04 -9.88 -4.01
CA PHE A 83 8.64 -10.25 -3.86
C PHE A 83 8.04 -11.06 -5.03
N SER A 84 8.79 -11.31 -6.10
CA SER A 84 8.27 -12.04 -7.27
C SER A 84 7.78 -13.46 -6.94
N ALA A 85 8.30 -14.08 -5.88
CA ALA A 85 7.84 -15.38 -5.39
C ALA A 85 6.39 -15.38 -4.90
N VAL A 86 5.85 -14.23 -4.50
CA VAL A 86 4.45 -14.02 -4.11
C VAL A 86 3.67 -13.21 -5.15
N GLY A 87 4.24 -12.99 -6.33
CA GLY A 87 3.56 -12.35 -7.46
C GLY A 87 3.58 -10.82 -7.46
N PHE A 88 4.38 -10.17 -6.61
CA PHE A 88 4.48 -8.72 -6.52
C PHE A 88 5.91 -8.23 -6.72
N LYS A 89 6.06 -6.92 -6.87
CA LYS A 89 7.33 -6.19 -6.82
C LYS A 89 7.32 -5.21 -5.66
N VAL A 90 8.49 -4.74 -5.25
CA VAL A 90 8.57 -3.67 -4.23
C VAL A 90 7.88 -2.40 -4.73
N GLU A 91 7.98 -2.14 -6.03
CA GLU A 91 7.29 -1.01 -6.69
C GLU A 91 5.76 -1.11 -6.58
N ASP A 92 5.20 -2.31 -6.48
CA ASP A 92 3.75 -2.49 -6.30
C ASP A 92 3.32 -2.06 -4.89
N VAL A 93 4.13 -2.37 -3.86
CA VAL A 93 3.90 -1.89 -2.49
C VAL A 93 3.98 -0.35 -2.45
N GLU A 94 4.99 0.22 -3.09
CA GLU A 94 5.15 1.68 -3.18
C GLU A 94 3.98 2.35 -3.92
N ALA A 95 3.49 1.74 -5.00
CA ALA A 95 2.35 2.23 -5.76
C ALA A 95 1.05 2.15 -4.95
N GLU A 96 0.78 1.03 -4.31
CA GLU A 96 -0.40 0.85 -3.45
C GLU A 96 -0.34 1.80 -2.24
N THR A 97 0.83 2.02 -1.64
CA THR A 97 1.00 3.00 -0.55
C THR A 97 0.71 4.43 -1.02
N ARG A 98 1.05 4.78 -2.27
CA ARG A 98 0.65 6.07 -2.85
C ARG A 98 -0.87 6.16 -3.02
N LEU A 99 -1.49 5.10 -3.53
CA LEU A 99 -2.95 5.03 -3.68
C LEU A 99 -3.67 5.21 -2.33
N LEU A 100 -3.19 4.57 -1.26
CA LEU A 100 -3.74 4.75 0.09
C LEU A 100 -3.66 6.21 0.56
N ARG A 101 -2.56 6.93 0.26
CA ARG A 101 -2.45 8.36 0.60
C ARG A 101 -3.44 9.21 -0.18
N ASP A 102 -3.64 8.90 -1.45
CA ASP A 102 -4.59 9.62 -2.30
C ASP A 102 -6.04 9.38 -1.83
N ASN A 103 -6.39 8.12 -1.49
CA ASN A 103 -7.67 7.78 -0.87
C ASN A 103 -7.87 8.48 0.47
N ALA A 104 -6.83 8.51 1.32
CA ALA A 104 -6.91 9.20 2.60
C ALA A 104 -7.25 10.69 2.43
N ARG A 105 -6.60 11.37 1.48
CA ARG A 105 -6.93 12.77 1.16
C ARG A 105 -8.36 12.90 0.64
N MET A 106 -8.78 12.03 -0.29
CA MET A 106 -10.12 12.07 -0.86
C MET A 106 -11.22 12.01 0.20
N PHE A 107 -11.08 11.14 1.21
CA PHE A 107 -12.11 10.96 2.24
C PHE A 107 -11.99 11.91 3.43
N HIS A 108 -10.77 12.35 3.79
CA HIS A 108 -10.52 13.07 5.04
C HIS A 108 -10.16 14.54 4.88
N GLU A 109 -9.79 14.94 3.66
CA GLU A 109 -9.45 16.30 3.26
C GLU A 109 -10.15 16.64 1.92
N PRO A 110 -11.48 16.45 1.82
CA PRO A 110 -12.17 16.63 0.55
C PRO A 110 -12.07 18.09 0.10
N MET A 111 -11.89 18.27 -1.21
CA MET A 111 -11.94 19.58 -1.84
C MET A 111 -13.28 20.28 -1.52
N PRO A 112 -13.27 21.54 -1.07
CA PRO A 112 -14.50 22.30 -0.87
C PRO A 112 -15.35 22.34 -2.15
N ALA A 113 -16.68 22.24 -2.01
CA ALA A 113 -17.59 22.20 -3.17
C ALA A 113 -17.41 23.39 -4.12
N ALA A 114 -17.22 24.60 -3.58
CA ALA A 114 -16.98 25.81 -4.39
C ALA A 114 -15.65 25.76 -5.18
N GLU A 115 -14.66 25.05 -4.67
CA GLU A 115 -13.40 24.83 -5.37
C GLU A 115 -13.57 23.75 -6.45
N ALA A 116 -14.29 22.67 -6.15
CA ALA A 116 -14.61 21.62 -7.12
C ALA A 116 -15.43 22.18 -8.31
N GLU A 117 -16.44 23.00 -8.04
CA GLU A 117 -17.23 23.69 -9.08
C GLU A 117 -16.36 24.58 -9.96
N ARG A 118 -15.45 25.35 -9.36
CA ARG A 118 -14.50 26.18 -10.13
C ARG A 118 -13.60 25.35 -11.04
N VAL A 119 -13.08 24.22 -10.55
CA VAL A 119 -12.24 23.31 -11.34
C VAL A 119 -13.04 22.72 -12.51
N LEU A 120 -14.30 22.35 -12.28
CA LEU A 120 -15.19 21.84 -13.34
C LEU A 120 -15.52 22.93 -14.38
N GLU A 121 -15.82 24.15 -13.93
CA GLU A 121 -16.04 25.30 -14.82
C GLU A 121 -14.78 25.59 -15.66
N GLU A 122 -13.58 25.54 -15.08
CA GLU A 122 -12.31 25.78 -15.79
C GLU A 122 -11.98 24.67 -16.80
N ALA A 123 -12.15 23.41 -16.41
CA ALA A 123 -11.79 22.27 -17.26
C ALA A 123 -12.80 22.00 -18.39
N PHE A 124 -14.09 22.21 -18.13
CA PHE A 124 -15.17 21.77 -19.04
C PHE A 124 -16.13 22.89 -19.46
N GLY A 125 -16.02 24.11 -18.91
CA GLY A 125 -16.89 25.23 -19.26
C GLY A 125 -18.35 25.07 -18.83
N GLN A 126 -18.65 24.12 -17.92
CA GLN A 126 -20.00 23.84 -17.45
C GLN A 126 -20.18 24.28 -16.00
N ARG A 127 -21.26 25.04 -15.74
CA ARG A 127 -21.82 25.21 -14.39
C ARG A 127 -22.58 23.94 -14.02
N ALA A 128 -22.28 23.36 -12.86
CA ALA A 128 -23.13 22.34 -12.27
C ALA A 128 -24.53 22.94 -12.07
N ALA A 129 -25.56 22.30 -12.65
CA ALA A 129 -26.95 22.74 -12.61
C ALA A 129 -27.63 22.38 -11.28
#